data_AF-A0A2T0SKD5-F1
#
_entry.id   AF-A0A2T0SKD5-F1
#
_cell.length_a   1.000
_cell.length_b   1.000
_cell.length_c   1.000
_cell.angle_alpha   90.00
_cell.angle_beta   90.00
_cell.angle_gamma   90.00
#
_symmetry.space_group_name_H-M   'P 1'
#
loop_
_entity.id
_entity.type
_entity.pdbx_description
1 polymer ?
#
loop_
_entity_poly.entity_id
_entity_poly.type
_entity_poly.pdbx_seq_one_letter_code
_entity_poly.pdbx_strand_id
1 'polypeptide(L)'
;MDNLFYVPAERILFWITGYTAFNNTSNLADKVRSLLSVGEKFSRGVGGDLEQVKTDLITKSSRYKHMQVFWLEGAENHPDAFELNGHWTMWEWIEN
;
A
#
# COMPACT_ATOMS: atom_id res chain seq x y z
N MET A 1 -8.19 -9.13 2.44
CA MET A 1 -8.20 -7.76 1.86
C MET A 1 -7.67 -7.89 0.42
N ASP A 2 -8.42 -7.50 -0.62
CA ASP A 2 -7.97 -7.72 -2.01
C ASP A 2 -6.74 -6.87 -2.36
N ASN A 3 -5.82 -7.40 -3.20
CA ASN A 3 -4.55 -6.77 -3.58
C ASN A 3 -3.59 -6.49 -2.41
N LEU A 4 -3.58 -7.38 -1.41
CA LEU A 4 -2.58 -7.41 -0.35
C LEU A 4 -1.42 -8.34 -0.77
N PHE A 5 -0.19 -7.86 -0.61
CA PHE A 5 1.00 -8.54 -1.09
C PHE A 5 2.11 -8.49 -0.04
N TYR A 6 2.94 -9.52 -0.01
CA TYR A 6 4.10 -9.58 0.87
C TYR A 6 5.37 -9.82 0.06
N VAL A 7 6.44 -9.07 0.37
CA VAL A 7 7.76 -9.17 -0.24
C VAL A 7 8.74 -9.76 0.78
N PRO A 8 9.06 -11.06 0.71
CA PRO A 8 9.93 -11.69 1.71
C PRO A 8 11.34 -11.09 1.77
N ALA A 9 11.90 -10.72 0.61
CA ALA A 9 13.26 -10.19 0.50
C ALA A 9 13.44 -8.85 1.25
N GLU A 10 12.40 -8.02 1.27
CA GLU A 10 12.41 -6.70 1.93
C GLU A 10 11.66 -6.70 3.26
N ARG A 11 10.97 -7.80 3.58
CA ARG A 11 10.01 -7.88 4.71
C ARG A 11 8.99 -6.75 4.65
N ILE A 12 8.42 -6.53 3.46
CA ILE A 12 7.42 -5.49 3.22
C ILE A 12 6.06 -6.11 2.99
N LEU A 13 5.07 -5.65 3.75
CA LEU A 13 3.65 -5.94 3.49
C LEU A 13 3.03 -4.70 2.88
N PHE A 14 2.41 -4.83 1.70
CA PHE A 14 1.83 -3.69 0.99
C PHE A 14 0.46 -3.99 0.40
N TRP A 15 -0.37 -2.96 0.31
CA TRP A 15 -1.73 -3.01 -0.18
C TRP A 15 -1.99 -1.93 -1.22
N ILE A 16 -2.52 -2.34 -2.37
CA ILE A 16 -2.94 -1.42 -3.44
C ILE A 16 -4.45 -1.17 -3.29
N THR A 17 -4.80 -0.02 -2.73
CA THR A 17 -6.20 0.34 -2.40
C THR A 17 -7.03 0.80 -3.62
N GLY A 18 -6.40 1.05 -4.77
CA GLY A 18 -7.06 1.62 -5.94
C GLY A 18 -7.01 3.15 -5.97
N TYR A 19 -7.94 3.76 -6.71
CA TYR A 19 -8.06 5.22 -6.80
C TYR A 19 -8.63 5.78 -5.51
N THR A 20 -7.86 6.61 -4.82
CA THR A 20 -8.31 7.28 -3.60
C THR A 20 -8.83 8.68 -3.93
N ALA A 21 -9.70 9.21 -3.05
CA ALA A 21 -10.21 10.57 -3.17
C ALA A 21 -9.10 11.64 -3.04
N PHE A 22 -7.88 11.25 -2.66
CA PHE A 22 -6.68 12.08 -2.62
C PHE A 22 -6.46 12.88 -3.92
N ASN A 23 -6.78 12.30 -5.08
CA ASN A 23 -6.63 12.96 -6.38
C ASN A 23 -7.87 13.74 -6.84
N ASN A 24 -9.00 13.65 -6.12
CA ASN A 24 -10.29 14.21 -6.54
C ASN A 24 -10.64 15.54 -5.86
N THR A 25 -9.77 16.05 -4.99
CA THR A 25 -9.98 17.32 -4.29
C THR A 25 -8.70 18.15 -4.31
N SER A 26 -8.82 19.47 -4.40
CA SER A 26 -7.71 20.40 -4.21
C SER A 26 -7.51 20.78 -2.74
N ASN A 27 -8.46 20.44 -1.86
CA ASN A 27 -8.41 20.74 -0.45
C ASN A 27 -7.45 19.80 0.28
N LEU A 28 -6.38 20.36 0.86
CA LEU A 28 -5.36 19.60 1.59
C LEU A 28 -5.94 18.83 2.79
N ALA A 29 -6.87 19.40 3.54
CA ALA A 29 -7.44 18.75 4.71
C ALA A 29 -8.22 17.49 4.30
N ASP A 30 -8.98 17.55 3.21
CA ASP A 30 -9.72 16.40 2.71
C ASP A 30 -8.78 15.32 2.15
N LYS A 31 -7.68 15.71 1.50
CA LYS A 31 -6.62 14.77 1.09
C LYS A 31 -6.04 14.02 2.28
N VAL A 32 -5.65 14.75 3.32
CA VAL A 32 -5.07 14.17 4.54
C VAL A 32 -6.06 13.24 5.22
N ARG A 33 -7.33 13.66 5.39
CA ARG A 33 -8.38 12.79 5.96
C ARG A 33 -8.59 11.52 5.15
N SER A 34 -8.59 11.61 3.82
CA SER A 34 -8.73 10.44 2.95
C SER A 34 -7.56 9.47 3.13
N LEU A 35 -6.31 9.96 3.18
CA LEU A 35 -5.14 9.10 3.37
C LEU A 35 -5.14 8.45 4.76
N LEU A 36 -5.46 9.21 5.81
CA LEU A 36 -5.55 8.69 7.18
C LEU A 36 -6.61 7.60 7.30
N SER A 37 -7.81 7.81 6.75
CA SER A 37 -8.88 6.82 6.76
C SER A 37 -8.47 5.50 6.09
N VAL A 38 -7.77 5.58 4.96
CA VAL A 38 -7.29 4.38 4.25
C VAL A 38 -6.11 3.73 4.99
N GLY A 39 -5.19 4.52 5.53
CA GLY A 39 -4.08 4.03 6.36
C GLY A 39 -4.56 3.33 7.63
N GLU A 40 -5.59 3.85 8.30
CA GLU A 40 -6.25 3.22 9.44
C GLU A 40 -6.87 1.88 9.06
N LYS A 41 -7.50 1.80 7.89
CA LYS A 41 -8.07 0.54 7.38
C LYS A 41 -6.97 -0.48 7.13
N PHE A 42 -5.86 -0.06 6.52
CA PHE A 42 -4.72 -0.93 6.25
C PHE A 42 -4.09 -1.44 7.56
N SER A 43 -3.66 -0.54 8.43
CA SER A 43 -3.03 -0.87 9.73
C SER A 43 -3.91 -1.80 10.58
N ARG A 44 -5.20 -1.50 10.75
CA ARG A 44 -6.13 -2.38 11.48
C ARG A 44 -6.30 -3.74 10.80
N GLY A 45 -6.35 -3.77 9.47
CA GLY A 45 -6.56 -5.01 8.72
C GLY A 45 -5.37 -5.96 8.77
N VAL A 46 -4.15 -5.46 8.99
CA VAL A 46 -2.93 -6.26 9.07
C VAL A 46 -2.34 -6.35 10.48
N GLY A 47 -2.99 -5.73 11.48
CA GLY A 47 -2.53 -5.71 12.87
C GLY A 47 -1.29 -4.85 13.12
N GLY A 48 -1.04 -3.83 12.29
CA GLY A 48 0.11 -2.93 12.39
C GLY A 48 -0.20 -1.59 13.07
N ASP A 49 0.85 -0.80 13.33
CA ASP A 49 0.74 0.57 13.84
C ASP A 49 0.54 1.56 12.68
N LEU A 50 -0.47 2.43 12.81
CA LEU A 50 -0.76 3.47 11.82
C LEU A 50 0.42 4.42 11.63
N GLU A 51 1.16 4.74 12.69
CA GLU A 51 2.30 5.68 12.62
C GLU A 51 3.46 5.14 11.77
N GLN A 52 3.50 3.82 11.56
CA GLN A 52 4.51 3.15 10.74
C GLN A 52 4.06 2.98 9.28
N VAL A 53 2.77 3.21 8.98
CA VAL A 53 2.23 3.05 7.63
C VAL A 53 2.79 4.13 6.71
N LYS A 54 3.43 3.69 5.63
CA LYS A 54 3.89 4.55 4.56
C LYS A 54 2.92 4.48 3.38
N THR A 55 2.88 5.54 2.58
CA THR A 55 2.01 5.58 1.40
C THR A 55 2.59 6.45 0.29
N ASP A 56 2.30 6.08 -0.96
CA ASP A 56 2.70 6.83 -2.14
C ASP A 56 1.76 6.53 -3.33
N LEU A 57 1.82 7.41 -4.32
CA LEU A 57 1.08 7.30 -5.57
C LEU A 57 1.90 6.51 -6.59
N ILE A 58 1.28 5.50 -7.20
CA ILE A 58 1.92 4.69 -8.24
C ILE A 58 1.92 5.48 -9.56
N THR A 59 3.11 5.72 -10.13
CA THR A 59 3.26 6.57 -11.33
C THR A 59 3.67 5.82 -12.60
N LYS A 60 4.34 4.66 -12.49
CA LYS A 60 4.92 3.95 -13.65
C LYS A 60 4.23 2.64 -14.05
N SER A 61 3.46 2.03 -13.16
CA SER A 61 2.76 0.76 -13.43
C SER A 61 1.80 0.87 -14.61
N SER A 62 1.73 -0.17 -15.45
CA SER A 62 0.70 -0.28 -16.50
C SER A 62 -0.69 -0.54 -15.93
N ARG A 63 -0.76 -1.35 -14.85
CA ARG A 63 -2.01 -1.80 -14.22
C ARG A 63 -2.49 -0.87 -13.11
N TYR A 64 -1.57 -0.36 -12.28
CA TYR A 64 -1.90 0.35 -11.05
C TYR A 64 -1.65 1.86 -11.13
N LYS A 65 -1.44 2.41 -12.34
CA LYS A 65 -1.15 3.84 -12.51
C LYS A 65 -2.21 4.72 -11.85
N HIS A 66 -1.73 5.71 -11.10
CA HIS A 66 -2.54 6.67 -10.34
C HIS A 66 -3.35 6.08 -9.18
N MET A 67 -3.12 4.82 -8.82
CA MET A 67 -3.61 4.22 -7.59
C MET A 67 -2.65 4.51 -6.43
N GLN A 68 -3.17 4.41 -5.21
CA GLN A 68 -2.36 4.57 -3.99
C GLN A 68 -1.89 3.20 -3.50
N VAL A 69 -0.65 3.14 -3.02
CA VAL A 69 -0.11 2.01 -2.26
C VAL A 69 0.12 2.41 -0.82
N PHE A 70 -0.15 1.49 0.11
CA PHE A 70 0.18 1.61 1.53
C PHE A 70 1.06 0.43 1.92
N TRP A 71 2.09 0.65 2.73
CA TRP A 71 2.99 -0.43 3.13
C TRP A 71 3.57 -0.26 4.53
N LEU A 72 4.01 -1.38 5.08
CA LEU A 72 4.77 -1.51 6.32
C LEU A 72 6.11 -2.21 6.02
N GLU A 73 7.18 -1.71 6.61
CA GLU A 73 8.51 -2.31 6.57
C GLU A 73 8.76 -3.16 7.82
N GLY A 74 9.59 -4.21 7.69
CA GLY A 74 9.87 -5.13 8.79
C GLY A 74 8.67 -6.00 9.20
N ALA A 75 7.59 -5.98 8.42
CA ALA A 75 6.37 -6.73 8.68
C ALA A 75 6.59 -8.24 8.55
N GLU A 76 5.76 -9.02 9.24
CA GLU A 76 5.63 -10.46 8.99
C GLU A 76 4.63 -10.69 7.85
N ASN A 77 4.68 -11.90 7.26
CA ASN A 77 3.70 -12.27 6.26
C ASN A 77 2.29 -12.32 6.88
N HIS A 78 1.29 -11.87 6.13
CA HIS A 78 -0.10 -11.88 6.55
C HIS A 78 -0.86 -13.00 5.81
N PRO A 79 -1.76 -13.77 6.46
CA PRO A 79 -2.44 -14.91 5.83
C PRO A 79 -3.21 -14.59 4.55
N ASP A 80 -3.74 -13.37 4.45
CA ASP A 80 -4.45 -12.87 3.27
C ASP A 80 -3.53 -12.31 2.17
N ALA A 81 -2.23 -12.20 2.42
CA ALA A 81 -1.29 -11.59 1.49
C ALA A 81 -0.83 -12.61 0.45
N PHE A 82 -0.81 -12.19 -0.81
CA PHE A 82 -0.11 -12.94 -1.85
C PHE A 82 1.40 -12.70 -1.71
N GLU A 83 2.13 -13.76 -1.36
CA GLU A 83 3.58 -13.71 -1.24
C GLU A 83 4.24 -13.64 -2.63
N LEU A 84 5.07 -12.61 -2.84
CA LEU A 84 5.85 -12.46 -4.06
C LEU A 84 7.03 -13.42 -4.05
N ASN A 85 7.05 -14.34 -5.00
CA ASN A 85 8.18 -15.26 -5.19
C ASN A 85 9.38 -14.54 -5.83
N GLY A 86 10.60 -14.86 -5.37
CA GLY A 86 11.85 -14.45 -6.03
C GLY A 86 12.51 -13.21 -5.43
N HIS A 87 13.37 -12.55 -6.22
CA HIS A 87 14.19 -11.39 -5.80
C HIS A 87 13.52 -10.03 -6.05
N TRP A 88 12.20 -10.00 -6.29
CA TRP A 88 11.49 -8.74 -6.54
C TRP A 88 11.50 -7.85 -5.31
N THR A 89 11.74 -6.56 -5.52
CA THR A 89 11.34 -5.52 -4.58
C THR A 89 9.87 -5.16 -4.78
N MET A 90 9.25 -4.53 -3.77
CA MET A 90 7.89 -4.00 -3.84
C MET A 90 7.72 -3.12 -5.08
N TRP A 91 8.64 -2.18 -5.30
CA TRP A 91 8.53 -1.22 -6.40
C TRP A 91 8.76 -1.86 -7.77
N GLU A 92 9.75 -2.76 -7.91
CA GLU A 92 9.95 -3.47 -9.18
C GLU A 92 8.71 -4.28 -9.56
N TRP A 93 8.04 -4.92 -8.59
CA TRP A 93 6.83 -5.68 -8.85
C TRP A 93 5.63 -4.79 -9.18
N ILE A 94 5.46 -3.66 -8.48
CA ILE A 94 4.38 -2.70 -8.75
C ILE A 94 4.55 -2.06 -10.14
N GLU A 95 5.78 -1.68 -10.50
CA GLU A 95 6.08 -0.97 -11.73
C GLU A 95 6.12 -1.86 -12.98
N ASN A 96 6.25 -3.18 -12.81
CA ASN A 96 6.13 -4.16 -13.90
C ASN A 96 4.69 -4.26 -14.43
#